data_AF-W7RS93-F1
#
_entry.id   AF-W7RS93-F1
#
_cell.length_a   1.000
_cell.length_b   1.000
_cell.length_c   1.000
_cell.angle_alpha   90.00
_cell.angle_beta   90.00
_cell.angle_gamma   90.00
#
_symmetry.space_group_name_H-M   'P 1'
#
loop_
_entity.id
_entity.type
_entity.pdbx_description
1 polymer ?
#
loop_
_entity_poly.entity_id
_entity_poly.type
_entity_poly.pdbx_seq_one_letter_code
_entity_poly.pdbx_strand_id
1 'polypeptide(L)'
;MDLTDKKIVNVTNTGISLCKLVEGTSLVSHVITANWEKSLKDIENGTMKGVEFLMTIEKEVTNINEKITENLDTTEFKAKDEDAPSCPKCKKGKIINKGQVFGCTQYKETGCDFSIFKTIAKKELSNKQVRDLIEKGQTGVVKGLKSKEDKEFAAILKLKADGKIDFIFPQNPMCPKCKKGEIVDKGKLVGCTQFNETGCDFSIFKTIAKKTLSDKQLLDLIEKGQTGIIKGFKSKEDKEFAAILKRNKDGTINFIFPQNSKMQKR
;
A
#
# COMPACT_ATOMS: atom_id res chain seq x y z
N MET A 1 13.00 -20.51 28.96
CA MET A 1 13.51 -19.15 29.14
C MET A 1 15.01 -19.25 28.95
N ASP A 2 15.54 -18.85 27.79
CA ASP A 2 16.84 -18.17 27.76
C ASP A 2 17.01 -17.39 26.44
N LEU A 3 17.54 -16.17 26.57
CA LEU A 3 17.47 -15.04 25.63
C LEU A 3 18.89 -14.57 25.27
N THR A 4 19.79 -15.48 24.86
CA THR A 4 21.23 -15.16 24.81
C THR A 4 21.99 -15.54 23.53
N ASP A 5 21.31 -15.79 22.40
CA ASP A 5 21.98 -15.97 21.07
C ASP A 5 21.40 -15.05 19.96
N LYS A 6 21.33 -13.73 20.21
CA LYS A 6 20.80 -12.74 19.24
C LYS A 6 21.64 -11.45 19.10
N LYS A 7 22.97 -11.57 19.05
CA LYS A 7 23.87 -10.42 18.76
C LYS A 7 24.51 -10.48 17.36
N ILE A 8 23.76 -10.92 16.35
CA ILE A 8 24.21 -10.92 14.95
C ILE A 8 23.44 -9.84 14.20
N VAL A 9 24.15 -8.84 13.68
CA VAL A 9 23.58 -7.78 12.85
C VAL A 9 23.57 -8.26 11.40
N ASN A 10 22.40 -8.30 10.78
CA ASN A 10 22.24 -8.65 9.36
C ASN A 10 21.93 -7.39 8.55
N VAL A 11 22.57 -7.25 7.39
CA VAL A 11 22.29 -6.16 6.46
C VAL A 11 21.06 -6.51 5.63
N THR A 12 20.10 -5.58 5.52
CA THR A 12 18.91 -5.76 4.68
C THR A 12 19.27 -5.64 3.20
N ASN A 13 18.44 -6.19 2.30
CA ASN A 13 18.65 -6.01 0.85
C ASN A 13 18.74 -4.53 0.45
N THR A 14 17.93 -3.66 1.08
CA THR A 14 18.02 -2.21 0.89
C THR A 14 19.39 -1.66 1.33
N GLY A 15 19.92 -2.16 2.46
CA GLY A 15 21.25 -1.80 2.93
C GLY A 15 22.36 -2.24 1.97
N ILE A 16 22.26 -3.45 1.42
CA ILE A 16 23.22 -3.96 0.42
C ILE A 16 23.19 -3.09 -0.84
N SER A 17 22.01 -2.77 -1.36
CA SER A 17 21.88 -1.87 -2.52
C SER A 17 22.49 -0.51 -2.22
N LEU A 18 22.14 0.11 -1.09
CA LEU A 18 22.67 1.41 -0.70
C LEU A 18 24.20 1.41 -0.62
N CYS A 19 24.81 0.38 -0.02
CA CYS A 19 26.26 0.25 0.04
C CYS A 19 26.91 0.18 -1.34
N LYS A 20 26.32 -0.56 -2.30
CA LYS A 20 26.80 -0.61 -3.69
C LYS A 20 26.73 0.75 -4.39
N LEU A 21 25.69 1.53 -4.11
CA LEU A 21 25.51 2.84 -4.74
C LEU A 21 26.60 3.84 -4.33
N VAL A 22 27.00 3.81 -3.06
CA VAL A 22 28.04 4.70 -2.52
C VAL A 22 29.44 4.07 -2.63
N GLU A 23 29.56 2.87 -3.19
CA GLU A 23 30.83 2.19 -3.37
C GLU A 23 31.75 2.99 -4.32
N GLY A 24 33.03 3.11 -3.96
CA GLY A 24 33.99 3.93 -4.71
C GLY A 24 33.88 5.44 -4.49
N THR A 25 32.91 5.91 -3.70
CA THR A 25 32.83 7.31 -3.25
C THR A 25 33.69 7.56 -2.01
N SER A 26 34.05 8.81 -1.75
CA SER A 26 34.79 9.20 -0.55
C SER A 26 34.00 9.02 0.75
N LEU A 27 32.66 8.90 0.70
CA LEU A 27 31.78 8.71 1.86
C LEU A 27 32.08 7.44 2.66
N VAL A 28 32.53 6.39 1.99
CA VAL A 28 32.85 5.09 2.61
C VAL A 28 34.36 4.91 2.83
N SER A 29 35.16 5.95 2.56
CA SER A 29 36.60 5.91 2.73
C SER A 29 36.99 6.21 4.18
N HIS A 30 37.57 5.21 4.85
CA HIS A 30 38.17 5.37 6.18
C HIS A 30 39.24 6.47 6.23
N VAL A 31 39.93 6.75 5.12
CA VAL A 31 40.96 7.79 5.02
C VAL A 31 40.36 9.19 5.10
N ILE A 32 39.21 9.41 4.47
CA ILE A 32 38.56 10.73 4.44
C ILE A 32 38.01 11.08 5.82
N THR A 33 37.43 10.10 6.52
CA THR A 33 36.99 10.27 7.91
C THR A 33 38.15 10.69 8.81
N ALA A 34 39.31 10.03 8.71
CA ALA A 34 40.50 10.38 9.48
C ALA A 34 41.04 11.79 9.13
N ASN A 35 41.00 12.16 7.84
CA ASN A 35 41.40 13.50 7.41
C ASN A 35 40.47 14.58 7.97
N TRP A 36 39.16 14.34 8.02
CA TRP A 36 38.20 15.27 8.59
C TRP A 36 38.42 15.48 10.09
N GLU A 37 38.64 14.40 10.85
CA GLU A 37 38.99 14.51 12.27
C GLU A 37 40.29 15.31 12.49
N LYS A 38 41.29 15.11 11.63
CA LYS A 38 42.53 15.90 11.67
C LYS A 38 42.28 17.37 11.35
N SER A 39 41.51 17.69 10.30
CA SER A 39 41.19 19.07 9.93
C SER A 39 40.40 19.78 11.03
N LEU A 40 39.48 19.10 11.70
CA LEU A 40 38.78 19.64 12.87
C LEU A 40 39.74 19.98 14.02
N LYS A 41 40.73 19.11 14.26
CA LYS A 41 41.77 19.34 15.27
C LYS A 41 42.72 20.48 14.89
N ASP A 42 43.04 20.63 13.61
CA ASP A 42 43.86 21.73 13.10
C ASP A 42 43.13 23.09 13.21
N ILE A 43 41.80 23.10 13.02
CA ILE A 43 40.97 24.29 13.29
C ILE A 43 40.98 24.63 14.78
N GLU A 44 40.82 23.64 15.66
CA GLU A 44 40.87 23.82 17.11
C GLU A 44 42.22 24.43 17.56
N ASN A 45 43.32 23.96 16.95
CA ASN A 45 44.67 24.46 17.22
C ASN A 45 45.01 25.78 16.49
N GLY A 46 44.10 26.32 15.68
CA GLY A 46 44.30 27.55 14.91
C GLY A 46 45.29 27.44 13.74
N THR A 47 45.69 26.23 13.36
CA THR A 47 46.61 25.96 12.24
C THR A 47 45.90 25.89 10.89
N MET A 48 44.56 25.80 10.88
CA MET A 48 43.71 25.85 9.70
C MET A 48 42.54 26.81 9.91
N LYS A 49 42.13 27.53 8.88
CA LYS A 49 40.90 28.35 8.93
C LYS A 49 39.69 27.49 8.62
N GLY A 50 38.61 27.62 9.39
CA GLY A 50 37.36 26.88 9.13
C GLY A 50 36.80 27.07 7.72
N VAL A 51 37.03 28.23 7.10
CA VAL A 51 36.63 28.50 5.71
C VAL A 51 37.35 27.59 4.71
N GLU A 52 38.63 27.30 4.93
CA GLU A 52 39.43 26.42 4.06
C GLU A 52 38.94 24.96 4.16
N PHE A 53 38.52 24.54 5.36
CA PHE A 53 37.90 23.23 5.56
C PHE A 53 36.53 23.14 4.87
N LEU A 54 35.68 24.16 4.97
CA LEU A 54 34.38 24.19 4.29
C LEU A 54 34.50 24.09 2.77
N MET A 55 35.47 24.79 2.17
CA MET A 55 35.77 24.64 0.73
C MET A 55 36.15 23.20 0.35
N THR A 56 36.84 22.50 1.25
CA THR A 56 37.20 21.09 1.05
C THR A 56 35.95 20.20 1.09
N ILE A 57 35.02 20.45 2.01
CA ILE A 57 33.73 19.72 2.08
C ILE A 57 32.90 19.96 0.83
N GLU A 58 32.76 21.20 0.36
CA GLU A 58 31.99 21.53 -0.85
C GLU A 58 32.51 20.78 -2.08
N LYS A 59 33.84 20.71 -2.22
CA LYS A 59 34.49 19.96 -3.29
C LYS A 59 34.23 18.46 -3.18
N GLU A 60 34.32 17.89 -1.98
CA GLU A 60 34.02 16.47 -1.74
C GLU A 60 32.56 16.15 -2.06
N VAL A 61 31.61 16.97 -1.60
CA VAL A 61 30.17 16.79 -1.88
C VAL A 61 29.90 16.80 -3.39
N THR A 62 30.56 17.68 -4.13
CA THR A 62 30.41 17.76 -5.58
C THR A 62 30.93 16.49 -6.27
N ASN A 63 32.13 16.04 -5.92
CA ASN A 63 32.73 14.80 -6.44
C ASN A 63 31.91 13.55 -6.09
N ILE A 64 31.35 13.50 -4.87
CA ILE A 64 30.44 12.43 -4.45
C ILE A 64 29.18 12.43 -5.31
N ASN A 65 28.57 13.59 -5.55
CA ASN A 65 27.36 13.68 -6.38
C ASN A 65 27.60 13.22 -7.82
N GLU A 66 28.74 13.58 -8.41
CA GLU A 66 29.14 13.12 -9.75
C GLU A 66 29.27 11.60 -9.79
N LYS A 67 30.04 11.01 -8.86
CA LYS A 67 30.22 9.55 -8.78
C LYS A 67 28.94 8.78 -8.45
N ILE A 68 28.09 9.30 -7.57
CA ILE A 68 26.79 8.69 -7.28
C ILE A 68 25.92 8.72 -8.53
N THR A 69 25.95 9.79 -9.32
CA THR A 69 25.20 9.89 -10.58
C THR A 69 25.69 8.85 -11.59
N GLU A 70 27.00 8.65 -11.73
CA GLU A 70 27.58 7.57 -12.54
C GLU A 70 27.21 6.17 -12.03
N ASN A 71 27.23 5.98 -10.71
CA ASN A 71 26.83 4.73 -10.08
C ASN A 71 25.33 4.46 -10.22
N LEU A 72 24.46 5.47 -10.30
CA LEU A 72 23.03 5.30 -10.59
C LEU A 72 22.78 4.75 -11.99
N ASP A 73 23.65 5.04 -12.95
CA ASP A 73 23.56 4.52 -14.31
C ASP A 73 24.04 3.06 -14.43
N THR A 74 24.90 2.61 -13.51
CA THR A 74 25.54 1.28 -13.54
C THR A 74 25.04 0.29 -12.47
N THR A 75 24.43 0.77 -11.38
CA THR A 75 23.89 -0.07 -10.31
C THR A 75 22.38 -0.30 -10.46
N GLU A 76 21.89 -1.46 -10.03
CA GLU A 76 20.48 -1.86 -10.06
C GLU A 76 19.60 -1.09 -9.03
N PHE A 77 19.80 0.21 -8.86
CA PHE A 77 18.86 1.09 -8.15
C PHE A 77 17.62 1.45 -8.97
N LYS A 78 17.51 0.93 -10.20
CA LYS A 78 16.24 0.81 -10.90
C LYS A 78 15.37 -0.18 -10.15
N ALA A 79 14.39 0.31 -9.41
CA ALA A 79 13.34 -0.50 -8.83
C ALA A 79 12.70 -1.39 -9.92
N LYS A 80 13.16 -2.64 -10.03
CA LYS A 80 12.54 -3.76 -10.76
C LYS A 80 11.92 -3.39 -12.12
N ASP A 81 12.74 -3.07 -13.12
CA ASP A 81 12.27 -2.98 -14.53
C ASP A 81 11.99 -4.36 -15.16
N GLU A 82 12.49 -5.46 -14.58
CA GLU A 82 12.28 -6.81 -15.12
C GLU A 82 10.81 -7.23 -15.10
N ASP A 83 10.08 -6.86 -14.04
CA ASP A 83 8.70 -7.30 -13.79
C ASP A 83 7.66 -6.22 -14.15
N ALA A 84 8.08 -5.20 -14.91
CA ALA A 84 7.21 -4.15 -15.42
C ALA A 84 6.26 -4.69 -16.51
N PRO A 85 4.95 -4.36 -16.45
CA PRO A 85 3.98 -4.87 -17.41
C PRO A 85 4.22 -4.29 -18.80
N SER A 86 3.86 -5.08 -19.82
CA SER A 86 3.94 -4.66 -21.22
C SER A 86 2.97 -3.51 -21.50
N CYS A 87 3.41 -2.54 -22.30
CA CYS A 87 2.61 -1.37 -22.66
C CYS A 87 1.35 -1.81 -23.41
N PRO A 88 0.14 -1.44 -22.95
CA PRO A 88 -1.10 -1.85 -23.61
C PRO A 88 -1.31 -1.13 -24.95
N LYS A 89 -0.66 0.04 -25.16
CA LYS A 89 -0.75 0.82 -26.41
C LYS A 89 0.16 0.27 -27.51
N CYS A 90 1.47 0.17 -27.26
CA CYS A 90 2.44 -0.23 -28.29
C CYS A 90 2.85 -1.71 -28.25
N LYS A 91 2.55 -2.44 -27.17
CA LYS A 91 2.91 -3.86 -26.91
C LYS A 91 4.41 -4.21 -26.96
N LYS A 92 5.28 -3.27 -27.34
CA LYS A 92 6.74 -3.44 -27.46
C LYS A 92 7.49 -2.91 -26.24
N GLY A 93 7.03 -1.79 -25.67
CA GLY A 93 7.65 -1.18 -24.50
C GLY A 93 7.12 -1.74 -23.18
N LYS A 94 7.82 -1.46 -22.09
CA LYS A 94 7.36 -1.72 -20.72
C LYS A 94 6.85 -0.43 -20.07
N ILE A 95 5.98 -0.53 -19.07
CA ILE A 95 5.51 0.61 -18.29
C ILE A 95 6.30 0.73 -16.99
N ILE A 96 7.09 1.79 -16.87
CA ILE A 96 7.99 2.01 -15.75
C ILE A 96 7.62 3.29 -15.01
N ASN A 97 8.00 3.39 -13.73
CA ASN A 97 7.78 4.59 -12.93
C ASN A 97 8.80 5.67 -13.32
N LYS A 98 8.32 6.84 -13.76
CA LYS A 98 9.11 8.03 -14.14
C LYS A 98 8.87 9.19 -13.17
N GLY A 99 8.61 8.90 -11.89
CA GLY A 99 8.33 9.88 -10.85
C GLY A 99 6.83 10.19 -10.73
N GLN A 100 6.35 11.19 -11.47
CA GLN A 100 4.93 11.60 -11.42
C GLN A 100 4.01 10.73 -12.26
N VAL A 101 4.56 9.99 -13.22
CA VAL A 101 3.81 9.15 -14.16
C VAL A 101 4.46 7.79 -14.31
N PHE A 102 3.63 6.79 -14.56
CA PHE A 102 4.04 5.51 -15.13
C PHE A 102 3.98 5.64 -16.65
N GLY A 103 5.12 5.52 -17.33
CA GLY A 103 5.24 5.82 -18.76
C GLY A 103 5.90 4.70 -19.55
N CYS A 104 5.58 4.63 -20.84
CA CYS A 104 6.21 3.66 -21.75
C CYS A 104 7.72 3.92 -21.90
N THR A 105 8.53 2.86 -21.87
CA THR A 105 9.97 2.92 -22.17
C THR A 105 10.24 3.38 -23.61
N GLN A 106 9.34 3.03 -24.52
CA GLN A 106 9.43 3.27 -25.96
C GLN A 106 9.01 4.69 -26.40
N TYR A 107 8.81 5.62 -25.45
CA TYR A 107 8.46 7.01 -25.75
C TYR A 107 9.53 7.71 -26.63
N LYS A 108 10.82 7.56 -26.31
CA LYS A 108 11.90 8.24 -27.04
C LYS A 108 12.17 7.63 -28.43
N GLU A 109 12.03 6.31 -28.56
CA GLU A 109 12.35 5.57 -29.78
C GLU A 109 11.19 5.56 -30.79
N THR A 110 9.96 5.35 -30.33
CA THR A 110 8.78 5.17 -31.21
C THR A 110 7.68 6.21 -31.01
N GLY A 111 7.86 7.15 -30.07
CA GLY A 111 6.84 8.17 -29.78
C GLY A 111 5.63 7.65 -28.99
N CYS A 112 5.73 6.49 -28.33
CA CYS A 112 4.62 5.96 -27.53
C CYS A 112 4.32 6.83 -26.30
N ASP A 113 3.27 7.64 -26.41
CA ASP A 113 2.74 8.60 -25.42
C ASP A 113 1.95 7.98 -24.26
N PHE A 114 1.82 6.64 -24.19
CA PHE A 114 1.04 6.00 -23.15
C PHE A 114 1.63 6.28 -21.76
N SER A 115 0.81 6.89 -20.90
CA SER A 115 1.17 7.21 -19.53
C SER A 115 -0.03 7.17 -18.59
N ILE A 116 0.22 6.86 -17.33
CA ILE A 116 -0.76 6.87 -16.25
C ILE A 116 -0.17 7.72 -15.12
N PHE A 117 -0.89 8.74 -14.65
CA PHE A 117 -0.45 9.51 -13.49
C PHE A 117 -0.34 8.62 -12.25
N LYS A 118 0.74 8.80 -11.48
CA LYS A 118 0.95 8.08 -10.22
C LYS A 118 -0.12 8.44 -9.18
N THR A 119 -0.64 9.65 -9.25
CA THR A 119 -1.69 10.16 -8.36
C THR A 119 -3.00 10.31 -9.10
N ILE A 120 -4.05 9.65 -8.62
CA ILE A 120 -5.42 9.75 -9.13
C ILE A 120 -6.34 10.12 -7.97
N ALA A 121 -7.17 11.16 -8.15
CA ALA A 121 -8.09 11.66 -7.11
C ALA A 121 -7.38 11.87 -5.75
N LYS A 122 -6.23 12.56 -5.76
CA LYS A 122 -5.35 12.83 -4.61
C LYS A 122 -4.81 11.59 -3.88
N LYS A 123 -4.89 10.41 -4.49
CA LYS A 123 -4.33 9.16 -3.95
C LYS A 123 -3.22 8.63 -4.85
N GLU A 124 -2.06 8.33 -4.26
CA GLU A 124 -0.99 7.62 -4.98
C GLU A 124 -1.36 6.14 -5.17
N LEU A 125 -1.21 5.66 -6.40
CA LEU A 125 -1.38 4.25 -6.75
C LEU A 125 -0.11 3.45 -6.44
N SER A 126 -0.30 2.26 -5.89
CA SER A 126 0.79 1.29 -5.71
C SER A 126 1.18 0.64 -7.04
N ASN A 127 2.42 0.16 -7.14
CA ASN A 127 2.90 -0.59 -8.32
C ASN A 127 1.99 -1.78 -8.66
N LYS A 128 1.43 -2.46 -7.64
CA LYS A 128 0.47 -3.56 -7.83
C LYS A 128 -0.82 -3.08 -8.50
N GLN A 129 -1.39 -1.96 -8.06
CA GLN A 129 -2.60 -1.40 -8.65
C GLN A 129 -2.36 -0.99 -10.11
N VAL A 130 -1.22 -0.37 -10.41
CA VAL A 130 -0.85 0.00 -11.79
C VAL A 130 -0.69 -1.25 -12.66
N ARG A 131 -0.07 -2.30 -12.13
CA ARG A 131 0.05 -3.58 -12.82
C ARG A 131 -1.32 -4.21 -13.09
N ASP A 132 -2.18 -4.30 -12.08
CA ASP A 132 -3.55 -4.80 -12.24
C ASP A 132 -4.32 -3.99 -13.29
N LEU A 133 -4.18 -2.67 -13.26
CA LEU A 133 -4.83 -1.76 -14.21
C LEU A 133 -4.36 -1.98 -15.66
N ILE A 134 -3.09 -2.30 -15.87
CA ILE A 134 -2.52 -2.55 -17.21
C ILE A 134 -2.84 -3.96 -17.70
N GLU A 135 -2.63 -4.98 -16.87
CA GLU A 135 -2.76 -6.38 -17.26
C GLU A 135 -4.23 -6.86 -17.29
N LYS A 136 -5.03 -6.42 -16.31
CA LYS A 136 -6.44 -6.82 -16.18
C LYS A 136 -7.40 -5.76 -16.72
N GLY A 137 -6.89 -4.59 -17.11
CA GLY A 137 -7.69 -3.44 -17.52
C GLY A 137 -8.38 -2.72 -16.35
N GLN A 138 -8.26 -3.20 -15.12
CA GLN A 138 -8.89 -2.61 -13.94
C GLN A 138 -8.19 -2.98 -12.64
N THR A 139 -8.31 -2.13 -11.63
CA THR A 139 -7.81 -2.39 -10.27
C THR A 139 -8.83 -3.20 -9.44
N GLY A 140 -8.42 -3.64 -8.25
CA GLY A 140 -9.38 -3.88 -7.18
C GLY A 140 -10.02 -2.57 -6.67
N VAL A 141 -10.88 -2.66 -5.65
CA VAL A 141 -11.47 -1.46 -5.02
C VAL A 141 -10.36 -0.65 -4.35
N VAL A 142 -10.15 0.58 -4.83
CA VAL A 142 -9.21 1.54 -4.24
C VAL A 142 -9.99 2.41 -3.26
N LYS A 143 -9.63 2.33 -1.97
CA LYS A 143 -10.22 3.13 -0.89
C LYS A 143 -9.41 4.42 -0.68
N GLY A 144 -10.08 5.47 -0.19
CA GLY A 144 -9.44 6.75 0.15
C GLY A 144 -9.13 7.65 -1.05
N LEU A 145 -9.88 7.50 -2.15
CA LEU A 145 -9.88 8.46 -3.26
C LEU A 145 -10.64 9.71 -2.80
N LYS A 146 -10.20 10.92 -3.18
CA LYS A 146 -10.85 12.18 -2.79
C LYS A 146 -11.48 12.88 -3.98
N SER A 147 -12.75 13.25 -3.82
CA SER A 147 -13.48 14.05 -4.81
C SER A 147 -12.96 15.50 -4.85
N LYS A 148 -13.50 16.30 -5.78
CA LYS A 148 -13.20 17.74 -5.84
C LYS A 148 -13.58 18.49 -4.56
N GLU A 149 -14.59 17.99 -3.84
CA GLU A 149 -15.08 18.51 -2.55
C GLU A 149 -14.34 17.91 -1.34
N ASP A 150 -13.20 17.23 -1.56
CA ASP A 150 -12.42 16.55 -0.53
C ASP A 150 -13.12 15.42 0.24
N LYS A 151 -14.31 15.00 -0.21
CA LYS A 151 -14.99 13.80 0.31
C LYS A 151 -14.28 12.53 -0.16
N GLU A 152 -14.04 11.62 0.78
CA GLU A 152 -13.44 10.32 0.49
C GLU A 152 -14.46 9.34 -0.09
N PHE A 153 -14.03 8.57 -1.09
CA PHE A 153 -14.80 7.51 -1.71
C PHE A 153 -13.91 6.31 -2.08
N ALA A 154 -14.56 5.21 -2.44
CA ALA A 154 -13.90 4.02 -2.95
C ALA A 154 -14.40 3.70 -4.36
N ALA A 155 -13.49 3.32 -5.25
CA ALA A 155 -13.83 2.98 -6.63
C ALA A 155 -12.81 1.99 -7.21
N ILE A 156 -13.26 1.22 -8.20
CA ILE A 156 -12.40 0.47 -9.10
C ILE A 156 -11.98 1.41 -10.23
N LEU A 157 -10.68 1.49 -10.49
CA LEU A 157 -10.15 2.26 -11.61
C LEU A 157 -10.09 1.34 -12.83
N LYS A 158 -10.71 1.76 -13.94
CA LYS A 158 -10.72 1.00 -15.20
C LYS A 158 -10.01 1.77 -16.30
N LEU A 159 -9.11 1.11 -17.00
CA LEU A 159 -8.42 1.68 -18.15
C LEU A 159 -9.34 1.58 -19.39
N LYS A 160 -9.68 2.72 -19.99
CA LYS A 160 -10.42 2.79 -21.26
C LYS A 160 -9.50 2.56 -22.45
N ALA A 161 -10.10 2.25 -23.59
CA ALA A 161 -9.38 2.06 -24.85
C ALA A 161 -8.64 3.32 -25.33
N ASP A 162 -9.09 4.51 -24.93
CA ASP A 162 -8.43 5.80 -25.20
C ASP A 162 -7.26 6.10 -24.25
N GLY A 163 -6.96 5.19 -23.30
CA GLY A 163 -5.92 5.36 -22.28
C GLY A 163 -6.35 6.18 -21.06
N LYS A 164 -7.59 6.67 -20.99
CA LYS A 164 -8.10 7.38 -19.81
C LYS A 164 -8.57 6.41 -18.73
N ILE A 165 -8.63 6.92 -17.50
CA ILE A 165 -9.11 6.17 -16.34
C ILE A 165 -10.57 6.50 -16.07
N ASP A 166 -11.42 5.48 -16.00
CA ASP A 166 -12.79 5.57 -15.52
C ASP A 166 -12.91 5.11 -14.07
N PHE A 167 -13.94 5.59 -13.38
CA PHE A 167 -14.27 5.18 -12.02
C PHE A 167 -15.51 4.30 -12.04
N ILE A 168 -15.34 3.04 -11.64
CA ILE A 168 -16.45 2.12 -11.39
C ILE A 168 -16.69 2.09 -9.89
N PHE A 169 -17.82 2.64 -9.46
CA PHE A 169 -18.22 2.62 -8.06
C PHE A 169 -18.82 1.24 -7.72
N PRO A 170 -18.31 0.53 -6.70
CA PRO A 170 -18.96 -0.68 -6.25
C PRO A 170 -20.38 -0.33 -5.79
N GLN A 171 -21.37 -1.11 -6.24
CA GLN A 171 -22.74 -0.92 -5.77
C GLN A 171 -22.81 -1.29 -4.29
N ASN A 172 -23.35 -0.38 -3.49
CA ASN A 172 -23.62 -0.65 -2.10
C ASN A 172 -24.87 -1.54 -2.01
N PRO A 173 -24.89 -2.55 -1.14
CA PRO A 173 -26.07 -3.38 -0.97
C PRO A 173 -27.21 -2.53 -0.39
N MET A 174 -28.43 -2.77 -0.89
CA MET A 174 -29.62 -2.09 -0.40
C MET A 174 -29.91 -2.47 1.05
N CYS A 175 -30.37 -1.51 1.84
CA CYS A 175 -30.65 -1.71 3.25
C CYS A 175 -31.78 -2.73 3.43
N PRO A 176 -31.53 -3.84 4.15
CA PRO A 176 -32.52 -4.89 4.32
C PRO A 176 -33.65 -4.51 5.28
N LYS A 177 -33.46 -3.47 6.12
CA LYS A 177 -34.48 -2.97 7.06
C LYS A 177 -35.47 -2.03 6.37
N CYS A 178 -34.98 -1.01 5.64
CA CYS A 178 -35.85 0.00 5.02
C CYS A 178 -36.09 -0.19 3.51
N LYS A 179 -35.28 -1.01 2.82
CA LYS A 179 -35.31 -1.23 1.36
C LYS A 179 -35.23 0.03 0.50
N LYS A 180 -34.82 1.16 1.07
CA LYS A 180 -34.73 2.47 0.41
C LYS A 180 -33.32 3.04 0.45
N GLY A 181 -32.64 2.93 1.59
CA GLY A 181 -31.25 3.37 1.75
C GLY A 181 -30.25 2.34 1.29
N GLU A 182 -29.02 2.79 1.05
CA GLU A 182 -27.87 1.94 0.79
C GLU A 182 -27.09 1.70 2.08
N ILE A 183 -26.37 0.58 2.17
CA ILE A 183 -25.46 0.31 3.28
C ILE A 183 -24.06 0.79 2.92
N VAL A 184 -23.58 1.79 3.66
CA VAL A 184 -22.26 2.38 3.47
C VAL A 184 -21.35 2.13 4.66
N ASP A 185 -20.05 2.18 4.41
CA ASP A 185 -19.01 2.10 5.42
C ASP A 185 -18.95 3.40 6.24
N LYS A 186 -19.11 3.31 7.57
CA LYS A 186 -19.00 4.42 8.53
C LYS A 186 -17.83 4.20 9.52
N GLY A 187 -16.76 3.56 9.07
CA GLY A 187 -15.55 3.32 9.87
C GLY A 187 -15.64 2.04 10.71
N LYS A 188 -16.13 2.13 11.95
CA LYS A 188 -16.24 0.97 12.87
C LYS A 188 -17.42 0.04 12.56
N LEU A 189 -18.40 0.55 11.82
CA LEU A 189 -19.62 -0.16 11.43
C LEU A 189 -19.96 0.17 9.98
N VAL A 190 -20.80 -0.67 9.38
CA VAL A 190 -21.53 -0.35 8.16
C VAL A 190 -22.96 0.02 8.55
N GLY A 191 -23.57 0.99 7.88
CA GLY A 191 -24.90 1.47 8.26
C GLY A 191 -25.68 2.12 7.12
N CYS A 192 -26.98 2.24 7.32
CA CYS A 192 -27.89 2.82 6.33
C CYS A 192 -27.58 4.31 6.06
N THR A 193 -27.66 4.73 4.80
CA THR A 193 -27.59 6.14 4.39
C THR A 193 -28.80 6.94 4.86
N GLN A 194 -29.97 6.31 4.95
CA GLN A 194 -31.25 6.93 5.32
C GLN A 194 -31.44 7.09 6.84
N PHE A 195 -30.35 7.08 7.63
CA PHE A 195 -30.42 7.32 9.07
C PHE A 195 -30.92 8.74 9.39
N ASN A 196 -30.41 9.76 8.68
CA ASN A 196 -30.77 11.16 8.93
C ASN A 196 -32.12 11.56 8.31
N GLU A 197 -32.53 10.91 7.23
CA GLU A 197 -33.76 11.25 6.49
C GLU A 197 -34.98 10.51 7.03
N THR A 198 -34.92 9.18 7.15
CA THR A 198 -36.06 8.35 7.59
C THR A 198 -35.88 7.75 8.98
N GLY A 199 -34.79 8.06 9.69
CA GLY A 199 -34.50 7.47 11.00
C GLY A 199 -34.08 5.99 10.95
N CYS A 200 -33.59 5.48 9.80
CA CYS A 200 -33.23 4.07 9.69
C CYS A 200 -31.93 3.76 10.45
N ASP A 201 -32.07 3.12 11.61
CA ASP A 201 -31.03 2.69 12.56
C ASP A 201 -30.25 1.41 12.16
N PHE A 202 -30.47 0.87 10.97
CA PHE A 202 -29.78 -0.36 10.55
C PHE A 202 -28.27 -0.15 10.50
N SER A 203 -27.56 -0.92 11.32
CA SER A 203 -26.10 -0.90 11.40
C SER A 203 -25.53 -2.26 11.81
N ILE A 204 -24.34 -2.58 11.33
CA ILE A 204 -23.59 -3.79 11.65
C ILE A 204 -22.15 -3.39 11.98
N PHE A 205 -21.67 -3.73 13.17
CA PHE A 205 -20.27 -3.54 13.51
C PHE A 205 -19.37 -4.44 12.66
N LYS A 206 -18.24 -3.88 12.18
CA LYS A 206 -17.26 -4.65 11.40
C LYS A 206 -16.49 -5.63 12.26
N THR A 207 -16.38 -5.35 13.55
CA THR A 207 -15.68 -6.21 14.51
C THR A 207 -16.69 -6.80 15.48
N ILE A 208 -16.78 -8.12 15.51
CA ILE A 208 -17.67 -8.88 16.38
C ILE A 208 -16.83 -9.92 17.12
N ALA A 209 -16.95 -9.99 18.44
CA ALA A 209 -16.18 -10.91 19.29
C ALA A 209 -14.66 -10.91 18.97
N LYS A 210 -14.06 -9.71 18.94
CA LYS A 210 -12.65 -9.42 18.59
C LYS A 210 -12.21 -9.86 17.18
N LYS A 211 -13.14 -10.29 16.32
CA LYS A 211 -12.86 -10.64 14.93
C LYS A 211 -13.39 -9.57 13.99
N THR A 212 -12.51 -9.03 13.14
CA THR A 212 -12.91 -8.16 12.03
C THR A 212 -13.43 -9.01 10.87
N LEU A 213 -14.64 -8.69 10.42
CA LEU A 213 -15.29 -9.31 9.27
C LEU A 213 -14.70 -8.78 7.96
N SER A 214 -14.58 -9.66 6.97
CA SER A 214 -14.24 -9.29 5.59
C SER A 214 -15.42 -8.65 4.88
N ASP A 215 -15.14 -7.85 3.84
CA ASP A 215 -16.16 -7.20 3.01
C ASP A 215 -17.19 -8.22 2.45
N LYS A 216 -16.73 -9.42 2.06
CA LYS A 216 -17.60 -10.53 1.62
C LYS A 216 -18.52 -11.03 2.74
N GLN A 217 -18.01 -11.19 3.96
CA GLN A 217 -18.81 -11.67 5.10
C GLN A 217 -19.87 -10.65 5.51
N LEU A 218 -19.54 -9.35 5.46
CA LEU A 218 -20.52 -8.28 5.66
C LEU A 218 -21.60 -8.33 4.57
N LEU A 219 -21.20 -8.47 3.30
CA LEU A 219 -22.14 -8.57 2.18
C LEU A 219 -23.09 -9.77 2.35
N ASP A 220 -22.56 -10.96 2.65
CA ASP A 220 -23.35 -12.16 2.91
C ASP A 220 -24.35 -11.92 4.05
N LEU A 221 -23.93 -11.26 5.14
CA LEU A 221 -24.81 -10.95 6.27
C LEU A 221 -25.89 -9.90 5.94
N ILE A 222 -25.60 -8.95 5.04
CA ILE A 222 -26.54 -7.91 4.61
C ILE A 222 -27.56 -8.49 3.64
N GLU A 223 -27.12 -9.21 2.60
CA GLU A 223 -27.97 -9.68 1.51
C GLU A 223 -28.67 -11.00 1.85
N LYS A 224 -27.90 -11.99 2.32
CA LYS A 224 -28.42 -13.34 2.61
C LYS A 224 -28.94 -13.47 4.05
N GLY A 225 -28.65 -12.49 4.91
CA GLY A 225 -29.02 -12.52 6.32
C GLY A 225 -28.19 -13.48 7.17
N GLN A 226 -27.19 -14.17 6.59
CA GLN A 226 -26.28 -15.06 7.31
C GLN A 226 -24.94 -15.21 6.57
N THR A 227 -23.88 -15.50 7.32
CA THR A 227 -22.55 -15.76 6.77
C THR A 227 -22.30 -17.26 6.55
N GLY A 228 -21.21 -17.62 5.88
CA GLY A 228 -20.60 -18.93 6.07
C GLY A 228 -19.98 -19.10 7.46
N ILE A 229 -19.36 -20.25 7.74
CA ILE A 229 -18.61 -20.48 8.98
C ILE A 229 -17.38 -19.57 9.00
N ILE A 230 -17.28 -18.73 10.03
CA ILE A 230 -16.15 -17.85 10.28
C ILE A 230 -15.36 -18.40 11.46
N LYS A 231 -14.05 -18.56 11.29
CA LYS A 231 -13.13 -19.02 12.34
C LYS A 231 -12.42 -17.83 13.01
N GLY A 232 -12.05 -18.02 14.28
CA GLY A 232 -11.21 -17.08 15.02
C GLY A 232 -11.99 -15.97 15.74
N PHE A 233 -13.24 -16.22 16.12
CA PHE A 233 -13.92 -15.38 17.12
C PHE A 233 -13.35 -15.68 18.51
N LYS A 234 -13.30 -14.69 19.40
CA LYS A 234 -12.82 -14.87 20.78
C LYS A 234 -13.93 -14.64 21.79
N SER A 235 -14.11 -15.59 22.70
CA SER A 235 -15.05 -15.49 23.83
C SER A 235 -14.57 -14.50 24.89
N LYS A 236 -15.38 -14.27 25.93
CA LYS A 236 -14.98 -13.46 27.09
C LYS A 236 -13.75 -14.05 27.81
N GLU A 237 -13.56 -15.37 27.74
CA GLU A 237 -12.41 -16.11 28.29
C GLU A 237 -11.23 -16.22 27.30
N ASP A 238 -11.25 -15.42 26.21
CA ASP A 238 -10.27 -15.42 25.11
C ASP A 238 -10.10 -16.74 24.34
N LYS A 239 -10.95 -17.74 24.60
CA LYS A 239 -11.02 -18.98 23.81
C LYS A 239 -11.54 -18.71 22.41
N GLU A 240 -10.85 -19.27 21.41
CA GLU A 240 -11.24 -19.16 20.01
C GLU A 240 -12.35 -20.13 19.62
N PHE A 241 -13.28 -19.68 18.80
CA PHE A 241 -14.35 -20.51 18.26
C PHE A 241 -14.70 -20.15 16.82
N ALA A 242 -15.41 -21.07 16.16
CA ALA A 242 -15.96 -20.87 14.83
C ALA A 242 -17.49 -20.78 14.89
N ALA A 243 -18.08 -19.86 14.14
CA ALA A 243 -19.52 -19.67 14.12
C ALA A 243 -19.99 -19.04 12.81
N ILE A 244 -21.26 -19.25 12.51
CA ILE A 244 -22.02 -18.53 11.49
C ILE A 244 -22.69 -17.34 12.18
N LEU A 245 -22.61 -16.15 11.59
CA LEU A 245 -23.40 -15.01 12.04
C LEU A 245 -24.73 -15.01 11.30
N LYS A 246 -25.83 -14.90 12.03
CA LYS A 246 -27.18 -14.77 11.46
C LYS A 246 -27.84 -13.50 11.97
N ARG A 247 -28.43 -12.74 11.05
CA ARG A 247 -29.20 -11.54 11.35
C ARG A 247 -30.65 -11.91 11.67
N ASN A 248 -31.16 -11.39 12.78
CA ASN A 248 -32.56 -11.50 13.18
C ASN A 248 -33.43 -10.45 12.49
N LYS A 249 -34.76 -10.60 12.60
CA LYS A 249 -35.73 -9.64 12.03
C LYS A 249 -35.65 -8.24 12.65
N ASP A 250 -35.21 -8.15 13.90
CA ASP A 250 -35.00 -6.90 14.64
C ASP A 250 -33.69 -6.20 14.27
N GLY A 251 -32.79 -6.88 13.54
CA GLY A 251 -31.47 -6.38 13.15
C GLY A 251 -30.31 -6.84 14.04
N THR A 252 -30.57 -7.58 15.13
CA THR A 252 -29.52 -8.14 16.00
C THR A 252 -28.80 -9.31 15.33
N ILE A 253 -27.56 -9.59 15.77
CA ILE A 253 -26.72 -10.67 15.21
C ILE A 253 -26.56 -11.78 16.26
N ASN A 254 -26.94 -12.99 15.87
CA ASN A 254 -26.77 -14.21 16.66
C ASN A 254 -25.65 -15.09 16.09
N PHE A 255 -24.97 -15.82 16.98
CA PHE A 255 -24.02 -16.87 16.61
C PHE A 255 -24.73 -18.20 16.46
N ILE A 256 -24.50 -18.88 15.34
CA ILE A 256 -24.89 -20.27 15.12
C ILE A 256 -23.61 -21.10 15.06
N PHE A 257 -23.47 -22.02 16.01
CA PHE A 257 -22.31 -22.90 16.09
C PHE A 257 -22.54 -24.13 15.19
N PRO A 258 -21.62 -24.44 14.27
CA PRO A 258 -21.72 -25.66 13.49
C PRO A 258 -21.63 -26.87 14.43
N GLN A 259 -22.57 -27.81 14.33
CA GLN A 259 -22.49 -29.03 15.12
C GLN A 259 -21.38 -29.94 14.58
N ASN A 260 -20.49 -30.40 15.46
CA ASN A 260 -19.44 -31.35 15.12
C ASN A 260 -20.06 -32.70 14.76
N SER A 261 -20.10 -33.03 13.47
CA SER A 261 -20.38 -34.37 13.00
C SER A 261 -19.19 -35.32 13.30
N LYS A 262 -19.34 -36.10 14.38
CA LYS A 262 -18.76 -37.43 14.71
C LYS A 262 -17.47 -37.51 15.56
N MET A 263 -17.62 -38.12 16.75
CA MET A 263 -17.00 -39.41 17.10
C MET A 263 -17.75 -40.10 18.26
N GLN A 264 -18.86 -40.77 17.96
CA GLN A 264 -19.23 -42.00 18.67
C GLN A 264 -18.54 -43.13 17.89
N LYS A 265 -17.41 -43.62 18.41
CA LYS A 265 -16.94 -44.96 18.04
C LYS A 265 -17.58 -45.94 19.02
N ARG A 266 -18.21 -46.94 18.44
CA ARG A 266 -18.69 -48.17 19.08
C ARG A 266 -17.57 -48.87 19.85
#